data_AF-A0AAW0WNJ3-F1
#
_entry.id   AF-A0AAW0WNJ3-F1
#
_cell.length_a   1.000
_cell.length_b   1.000
_cell.length_c   1.000
_cell.angle_alpha   90.00
_cell.angle_beta   90.00
_cell.angle_gamma   90.00
#
_symmetry.space_group_name_H-M   'P 1'
#
loop_
_entity.id
_entity.type
_entity.pdbx_description
1 polymer ?
#
loop_
_entity_poly.entity_id
_entity_poly.type
_entity_poly.pdbx_seq_one_letter_code
_entity_poly.pdbx_strand_id
1 'polypeptide(L)'
;ETVVSLTRSVHTDEGKIVGVIGIDVPLANLLEDITHFNSPAQSYAFAIDSRGNVLGHPKLGRPETWTLPLIPTDITLLEQVPGFSSVRDDLINLSSGHRYLTENSEDGSRKDELHYWWCHSLSCGWVFVVAWLDSGLPHKRLSR
;
A
#
# COMPACT_ATOMS: atom_id res chain seq x y z
N GLU A 1 8.27 8.47 16.50
CA GLU A 1 7.52 8.83 15.28
C GLU A 1 8.29 8.29 14.08
N THR A 2 7.61 7.66 13.13
CA THR A 2 8.24 7.12 11.91
C THR A 2 8.25 8.21 10.84
N VAL A 3 9.42 8.50 10.27
CA VAL A 3 9.62 9.58 9.30
C VAL A 3 10.25 9.06 8.01
N VAL A 4 10.03 9.81 6.92
CA VAL A 4 10.73 9.64 5.65
C VAL A 4 11.58 10.87 5.40
N SER A 5 12.87 10.67 5.18
CA SER A 5 13.80 11.75 4.87
C SER A 5 13.91 11.96 3.36
N LEU A 6 13.54 13.15 2.89
CA LEU A 6 13.76 13.61 1.52
C LEU A 6 15.10 14.31 1.46
N THR A 7 16.04 13.80 0.66
CA THR A 7 17.39 14.38 0.55
C THR A 7 17.70 14.84 -0.87
N ARG A 8 18.45 15.93 -0.99
CA ARG A 8 18.94 16.45 -2.27
C ARG A 8 20.39 16.90 -2.14
N SER A 9 21.23 16.52 -3.10
CA SER A 9 22.61 17.00 -3.19
C SER A 9 22.65 18.46 -3.62
N VAL A 10 23.49 19.24 -2.94
CA VAL A 10 23.76 20.65 -3.23
C VAL A 10 25.06 20.73 -4.03
N HIS A 11 25.03 21.49 -5.13
CA HIS A 11 26.16 21.62 -6.05
C HIS A 11 26.58 23.08 -6.16
N THR A 12 27.86 23.33 -6.42
CA THR A 12 28.35 24.63 -6.89
C THR A 12 27.92 24.88 -8.33
N ASP A 13 28.07 26.12 -8.80
CA ASP A 13 27.87 26.48 -10.22
C ASP A 13 28.79 25.70 -11.16
N GLU A 14 29.94 25.26 -10.67
CA GLU A 14 30.92 24.41 -11.37
C GLU A 14 30.54 22.91 -11.35
N GLY A 15 29.40 22.54 -10.77
CA GLY A 15 28.89 21.16 -10.70
C GLY A 15 29.48 20.30 -9.58
N LYS A 16 30.27 20.88 -8.66
CA LYS A 16 30.86 20.14 -7.54
C LYS A 16 29.87 19.96 -6.40
N ILE A 17 29.68 18.74 -5.90
CA ILE A 17 28.86 18.48 -4.71
C ILE A 17 29.52 19.12 -3.48
N VAL A 18 28.76 19.94 -2.75
CA VAL A 18 29.21 20.62 -1.52
C VAL A 18 28.51 20.11 -0.26
N GLY A 19 27.39 19.40 -0.42
CA GLY A 19 26.66 18.83 0.71
C GLY A 19 25.34 18.22 0.31
N VAL A 20 24.52 17.92 1.32
CA VAL A 20 23.17 17.38 1.17
C VAL A 20 22.24 18.17 2.07
N ILE A 21 21.09 18.58 1.53
CA ILE A 21 19.98 19.09 2.32
C ILE A 21 18.96 17.96 2.51
N GLY A 22 18.44 17.83 3.73
CA GLY A 22 17.46 16.82 4.11
C GLY A 22 16.25 17.46 4.79
N ILE A 23 15.06 16.94 4.51
CA ILE A 23 13.82 17.28 5.22
C ILE A 23 13.17 15.98 5.68
N ASP A 24 12.84 15.90 6.95
CA ASP A 24 12.09 14.77 7.51
C ASP A 24 10.60 15.07 7.48
N VAL A 25 9.82 14.17 6.88
CA VAL A 25 8.37 14.24 6.81
C VAL A 25 7.77 13.07 7.59
N PRO A 26 6.82 13.29 8.51
CA PRO A 26 6.10 12.22 9.17
C PRO A 26 5.44 11.29 8.15
N LEU A 27 5.68 9.98 8.28
CA LEU A 27 5.09 8.98 7.37
C LEU A 27 3.56 8.99 7.46
N ALA A 28 3.02 9.27 8.65
CA ALA A 28 1.59 9.45 8.88
C ALA A 28 0.95 10.44 7.90
N ASN A 29 1.57 11.61 7.73
CA ASN A 29 1.05 12.66 6.85
C ASN A 29 1.07 12.22 5.37
N LEU A 30 2.07 11.44 4.96
CA LEU A 30 2.17 10.95 3.58
C LEU A 30 1.16 9.84 3.26
N LEU A 31 0.71 9.10 4.29
CA LEU A 31 -0.18 7.96 4.15
C LEU A 31 -1.60 8.23 4.66
N GLU A 32 -1.91 9.47 5.06
CA GLU A 32 -3.17 9.83 5.72
C GLU A 32 -4.38 9.35 4.91
N ASP A 33 -4.45 9.68 3.62
CA ASP A 33 -5.56 9.29 2.73
C ASP A 33 -5.69 7.77 2.55
N ILE A 34 -4.57 7.05 2.64
CA ILE A 34 -4.51 5.59 2.45
C ILE A 34 -4.95 4.88 3.73
N THR A 35 -4.47 5.34 4.88
CA THR A 35 -4.76 4.73 6.19
C THR A 35 -6.15 5.10 6.71
N HIS A 36 -6.72 6.21 6.20
CA HIS A 36 -8.10 6.62 6.43
C HIS A 36 -9.05 6.20 5.31
N PHE A 37 -8.58 5.46 4.31
CA PHE A 37 -9.43 4.93 3.26
C PHE A 37 -10.53 4.05 3.90
N ASN A 38 -11.75 4.58 3.92
CA ASN A 38 -12.90 3.92 4.51
C ASN A 38 -13.94 3.73 3.41
N SER A 39 -14.04 2.52 2.89
CA SER A 39 -15.00 2.18 1.86
C SER A 39 -16.18 1.40 2.46
N PRO A 40 -17.43 1.76 2.13
CA PRO A 40 -18.62 1.02 2.57
C PRO A 40 -18.73 -0.39 1.97
N ALA A 41 -17.85 -0.79 1.05
CA ALA A 41 -17.93 -2.02 0.27
C ALA A 41 -16.72 -2.96 0.49
N GLN A 42 -16.45 -3.40 1.74
CA GLN A 42 -15.42 -4.41 2.06
C GLN A 42 -14.08 -4.23 1.30
N SER A 43 -13.61 -2.98 1.22
CA SER A 43 -12.39 -2.62 0.52
C SER A 43 -11.45 -1.87 1.45
N TYR A 44 -10.16 -2.00 1.15
CA TYR A 44 -9.09 -1.40 1.93
C TYR A 44 -7.95 -0.97 1.01
N ALA A 45 -7.13 -0.04 1.49
CA ALA A 45 -5.97 0.44 0.75
C ALA A 45 -4.70 0.24 1.56
N PHE A 46 -3.58 0.06 0.87
CA PHE A 46 -2.26 -0.04 1.47
C PHE A 46 -1.18 0.49 0.53
N ALA A 47 -0.01 0.76 1.09
CA ALA A 47 1.16 1.24 0.37
C ALA A 47 2.37 0.35 0.66
N ILE A 48 3.16 0.08 -0.38
CA ILE A 48 4.44 -0.63 -0.29
C ILE A 48 5.54 0.15 -1.00
N ASP A 49 6.79 -0.11 -0.65
CA ASP A 49 7.93 0.34 -1.45
C ASP A 49 8.14 -0.56 -2.68
N SER A 50 9.07 -0.17 -3.56
CA SER A 50 9.45 -0.92 -4.77
C SER A 50 10.09 -2.29 -4.49
N ARG A 51 10.32 -2.66 -3.23
CA ARG A 51 10.85 -3.96 -2.82
C ARG A 51 9.78 -4.87 -2.21
N GLY A 52 8.57 -4.35 -2.00
CA GLY A 52 7.46 -5.07 -1.37
C GLY A 52 7.38 -4.91 0.14
N ASN A 53 8.16 -3.99 0.72
CA ASN A 53 8.03 -3.68 2.14
C ASN A 53 6.83 -2.78 2.36
N VAL A 54 6.05 -3.10 3.38
CA VAL A 54 4.86 -2.34 3.77
C VAL A 54 5.27 -0.98 4.31
N LEU A 55 4.66 0.08 3.77
CA LEU A 55 4.75 1.45 4.27
C LEU A 55 3.54 1.80 5.14
N GLY A 56 2.37 1.26 4.79
CA GLY A 56 1.15 1.37 5.60
C GLY A 56 0.13 0.33 5.15
N HIS A 57 -0.56 -0.27 6.12
CA HIS A 57 -1.54 -1.33 5.89
C HIS A 57 -2.55 -1.38 7.04
N PRO A 58 -3.85 -1.65 6.80
CA PRO A 58 -4.86 -1.67 7.86
C PRO A 58 -4.51 -2.59 9.04
N LYS A 59 -3.93 -3.76 8.76
CA LYS A 59 -3.47 -4.73 9.79
C LYS A 59 -2.35 -4.20 10.70
N LEU A 60 -1.60 -3.18 10.29
CA LEU A 60 -0.59 -2.53 11.14
C LEU A 60 -1.18 -1.37 11.97
N GLY A 61 -2.45 -1.02 11.75
CA GLY A 61 -3.01 0.21 12.29
C GLY A 61 -2.45 1.45 11.61
N ARG A 62 -2.79 2.63 12.14
CA ARG A 62 -2.38 3.91 11.56
C ARG A 62 -0.98 4.29 12.04
N PRO A 63 -0.14 4.90 11.19
CA PRO A 63 1.21 5.31 11.57
C PRO A 63 1.28 6.20 12.81
N GLU A 64 0.27 7.07 13.04
CA GLU A 64 0.21 7.92 14.25
C GLU A 64 0.15 7.11 15.56
N THR A 65 -0.34 5.87 15.49
CA THR A 65 -0.55 4.99 16.65
C THR A 65 0.65 4.08 16.95
N TRP A 66 1.68 4.09 16.09
CA TRP A 66 2.84 3.22 16.25
C TRP A 66 3.75 3.68 17.38
N THR A 67 4.03 2.78 18.33
CA THR A 67 4.92 3.03 19.46
C THR A 67 6.38 2.70 19.15
N LEU A 68 6.62 1.91 18.10
CA LEU A 68 7.95 1.49 17.64
C LEU A 68 8.17 1.91 16.18
N PRO A 69 9.43 2.11 15.76
CA PRO A 69 9.74 2.33 14.35
C PRO A 69 9.28 1.16 13.49
N LEU A 70 8.87 1.47 12.26
CA LEU A 70 8.51 0.46 11.27
C LEU A 70 9.72 -0.38 10.88
N ILE A 71 9.65 -1.68 11.15
CA ILE A 71 10.63 -2.65 10.66
C ILE A 71 10.24 -3.00 9.22
N PRO A 72 11.18 -3.03 8.26
CA PRO A 72 10.89 -3.51 6.91
C PRO A 72 10.21 -4.88 6.93
N THR A 73 8.93 -4.90 6.56
CA THR A 73 8.05 -6.05 6.65
C THR A 73 7.50 -6.33 5.26
N ASP A 74 7.73 -7.53 4.72
CA ASP A 74 7.21 -7.90 3.40
C ASP A 74 5.68 -8.02 3.42
N ILE A 75 5.02 -7.53 2.37
CA ILE A 75 3.56 -7.55 2.24
C ILE A 75 2.97 -8.97 2.34
N THR A 76 3.69 -10.03 1.95
CA THR A 76 3.25 -11.43 2.10
C THR A 76 2.99 -11.86 3.54
N LEU A 77 3.54 -11.16 4.52
CA LEU A 77 3.27 -11.44 5.93
C LEU A 77 1.87 -10.96 6.34
N LEU A 78 1.36 -9.93 5.68
CA LEU A 78 0.05 -9.34 5.96
C LEU A 78 -1.03 -9.89 5.03
N GLU A 79 -0.71 -10.10 3.76
CA GLU A 79 -1.60 -10.64 2.74
C GLU A 79 -1.33 -12.15 2.56
N GLN A 80 -2.17 -12.98 3.18
CA GLN A 80 -1.98 -14.43 3.27
C GLN A 80 -2.95 -15.22 2.38
N VAL A 81 -3.64 -14.55 1.47
CA VAL A 81 -4.58 -15.19 0.55
C VAL A 81 -3.81 -16.16 -0.37
N PRO A 82 -4.31 -17.39 -0.60
CA PRO A 82 -3.65 -18.34 -1.49
C PRO A 82 -3.41 -17.75 -2.88
N GLY A 83 -2.16 -17.83 -3.36
CA GLY A 83 -1.77 -17.27 -4.66
C GLY A 83 -1.34 -15.80 -4.63
N PHE A 84 -1.35 -15.14 -3.46
CA PHE A 84 -0.92 -13.74 -3.33
C PHE A 84 0.53 -13.49 -3.76
N SER A 85 1.42 -14.48 -3.68
CA SER A 85 2.79 -14.34 -4.21
C SER A 85 2.83 -13.88 -5.67
N SER A 86 1.89 -14.36 -6.49
CA SER A 86 1.78 -13.92 -7.88
C SER A 86 1.33 -12.46 -8.00
N VAL A 87 0.42 -12.01 -7.12
CA VAL A 87 0.00 -10.60 -7.04
C VAL A 87 1.18 -9.75 -6.59
N ARG A 88 1.93 -10.17 -5.57
CA ARG A 88 3.14 -9.47 -5.14
C ARG A 88 4.13 -9.31 -6.28
N ASP A 89 4.39 -10.33 -7.08
CA ASP A 89 5.32 -10.22 -8.21
C ASP A 89 4.84 -9.20 -9.24
N ASP A 90 3.55 -9.16 -9.53
CA ASP A 90 2.94 -8.14 -10.38
C ASP A 90 3.05 -6.73 -9.77
N LEU A 91 2.78 -6.59 -8.47
CA LEU A 91 2.89 -5.33 -7.73
C LEU A 91 4.30 -4.74 -7.83
N ILE A 92 5.35 -5.58 -7.88
CA ILE A 92 6.74 -5.12 -7.99
C ILE A 92 7.13 -4.85 -9.44
N ASN A 93 6.73 -5.72 -10.37
CA ASN A 93 7.27 -5.68 -11.73
C ASN A 93 6.42 -4.85 -12.71
N LEU A 94 5.14 -4.60 -12.41
CA LEU A 94 4.23 -3.87 -13.29
C LEU A 94 3.90 -2.50 -12.72
N SER A 95 4.07 -1.46 -13.53
CA SER A 95 3.85 -0.06 -13.13
C SER A 95 2.43 0.25 -12.69
N SER A 96 1.44 -0.49 -13.19
CA SER A 96 0.06 -0.44 -12.73
C SER A 96 -0.67 -1.67 -13.25
N GLY A 97 -1.81 -2.00 -12.64
CA GLY A 97 -2.60 -3.11 -13.12
C GLY A 97 -3.76 -3.49 -12.22
N HIS A 98 -4.37 -4.61 -12.59
CA HIS A 98 -5.44 -5.27 -11.87
C HIS A 98 -5.19 -6.77 -11.87
N ARG A 99 -5.42 -7.42 -10.73
CA ARG A 99 -5.43 -8.88 -10.59
C ARG A 99 -6.46 -9.23 -9.54
N TYR A 100 -7.08 -10.40 -9.67
CA TYR A 100 -7.97 -10.92 -8.65
C TYR A 100 -7.57 -12.34 -8.27
N LEU A 101 -7.88 -12.70 -7.04
CA LEU A 101 -7.74 -14.04 -6.50
C LEU A 101 -9.12 -14.55 -6.09
N THR A 102 -9.30 -15.86 -6.11
CA THR A 102 -10.55 -16.48 -5.67
C THR A 102 -10.33 -17.20 -4.36
N GLU A 103 -11.13 -16.87 -3.37
CA GLU A 103 -11.15 -17.52 -2.07
C GLU A 103 -12.41 -18.38 -1.93
N ASN A 104 -12.27 -19.54 -1.28
CA ASN A 104 -13.44 -20.36 -0.95
C ASN A 104 -14.13 -19.73 0.26
N SER A 105 -15.40 -19.34 0.11
CA SER A 105 -16.16 -18.77 1.21
C SER A 105 -16.33 -19.80 2.34
N GLU A 106 -16.44 -19.33 3.58
CA GLU A 106 -16.57 -20.18 4.78
C GLU A 106 -17.80 -21.11 4.73
N ASP A 107 -18.83 -20.73 3.97
CA ASP A 107 -20.07 -21.50 3.77
C ASP A 107 -19.95 -22.59 2.68
N GLY A 108 -18.82 -22.68 1.98
CA GLY A 108 -18.55 -23.67 0.91
C GLY A 108 -19.44 -23.56 -0.32
N SER A 109 -20.44 -22.68 -0.30
CA SER A 109 -21.46 -22.50 -1.33
C SER A 109 -21.09 -21.44 -2.38
N ARG A 110 -20.17 -20.52 -2.03
CA ARG A 110 -19.76 -19.37 -2.86
C ARG A 110 -18.25 -19.17 -2.89
N LYS A 111 -17.80 -18.52 -3.95
CA LYS A 111 -16.42 -18.10 -4.16
C LYS A 111 -16.37 -16.59 -4.02
N ASP A 112 -15.60 -16.12 -3.06
CA ASP A 112 -15.37 -14.70 -2.86
C ASP A 112 -14.19 -14.29 -3.77
N GLU A 113 -14.32 -13.16 -4.46
CA GLU A 113 -13.27 -12.66 -5.36
C GLU A 113 -12.58 -11.47 -4.70
N LEU A 114 -11.26 -11.57 -4.49
CA LEU A 114 -10.46 -10.48 -3.93
C LEU A 114 -9.68 -9.81 -5.05
N HIS A 115 -10.08 -8.61 -5.40
CA HIS A 115 -9.48 -7.80 -6.45
C HIS A 115 -8.44 -6.86 -5.88
N TYR A 116 -7.32 -6.72 -6.57
CA TYR A 116 -6.23 -5.80 -6.29
C TYR A 116 -6.00 -4.90 -7.50
N TRP A 117 -6.08 -3.59 -7.28
CA TRP A 117 -5.63 -2.58 -8.25
C TRP A 117 -4.43 -1.86 -7.70
N TRP A 118 -3.43 -1.62 -8.53
CA TRP A 118 -2.22 -0.93 -8.11
C TRP A 118 -1.70 0.07 -9.12
N CYS A 119 -0.93 1.02 -8.62
CA CYS A 119 -0.20 2.00 -9.41
C CYS A 119 1.12 2.39 -8.72
N HIS A 120 2.19 2.43 -9.49
CA HIS A 120 3.50 2.93 -9.09
C HIS A 120 3.54 4.45 -9.21
N SER A 121 3.93 5.11 -8.13
CA SER A 121 4.24 6.53 -8.15
C SER A 121 5.64 6.76 -8.70
N LEU A 122 5.71 7.38 -9.88
CA LEU A 122 6.98 7.73 -10.51
C LEU A 122 7.81 8.74 -9.69
N SER A 123 7.18 9.50 -8.78
CA SER A 123 7.85 10.54 -8.00
C SER A 123 8.58 10.01 -6.76
N CYS A 124 8.06 8.95 -6.12
CA CYS A 124 8.60 8.42 -4.87
C CYS A 124 8.97 6.92 -4.93
N GLY A 125 8.65 6.22 -6.02
CA GLY A 125 8.92 4.78 -6.16
C GLY A 125 8.07 3.89 -5.24
N TRP A 126 6.97 4.44 -4.72
CA TRP A 126 6.00 3.69 -3.90
C TRP A 126 4.92 3.09 -4.78
N VAL A 127 4.33 2.01 -4.33
CA VAL A 127 3.20 1.36 -4.97
C VAL A 127 1.98 1.52 -4.07
N PHE A 128 0.92 2.09 -4.62
CA PHE A 128 -0.35 2.25 -3.94
C PHE A 128 -1.31 1.17 -4.43
N VAL A 129 -1.98 0.51 -3.49
CA VAL A 129 -2.84 -0.62 -3.78
C VAL A 129 -4.20 -0.42 -3.13
N VAL A 130 -5.26 -0.68 -3.89
CA VAL A 130 -6.63 -0.80 -3.39
C VAL A 130 -7.06 -2.25 -3.58
N ALA A 131 -7.46 -2.88 -2.49
CA ALA A 131 -8.00 -4.23 -2.46
C ALA A 131 -9.50 -4.18 -2.18
N TRP A 132 -10.27 -5.03 -2.85
CA TRP A 132 -11.71 -5.12 -2.70
C TRP A 132 -12.17 -6.58 -2.72
N LEU A 133 -12.85 -6.98 -1.65
CA LEU A 133 -13.54 -8.26 -1.57
C LEU A 133 -14.95 -8.14 -2.17
N ASP A 134 -15.18 -8.82 -3.29
CA ASP A 134 -16.50 -9.06 -3.85
C ASP A 134 -17.07 -10.38 -3.32
N SER A 135 -18.04 -10.27 -2.42
CA SER A 135 -18.76 -11.41 -1.83
C SER A 135 -20.02 -11.79 -2.63
N GLY A 136 -20.28 -11.14 -3.77
CA GLY A 136 -21.44 -11.39 -4.63
C GLY A 136 -22.80 -11.06 -4.00
N LEU A 137 -22.82 -10.45 -2.81
CA LEU A 137 -24.04 -9.97 -2.16
C LEU A 137 -24.46 -8.64 -2.79
N PRO A 138 -25.75 -8.43 -3.11
CA PRO A 138 -26.21 -7.18 -3.68
C PRO A 138 -25.90 -6.05 -2.70
N HIS A 139 -25.00 -5.16 -3.09
CA HIS A 139 -24.71 -3.95 -2.34
C HIS A 139 -26.01 -3.16 -2.19
N LYS A 140 -26.41 -2.87 -0.95
CA LYS A 140 -27.50 -1.91 -0.69
C LYS A 140 -27.12 -0.62 -1.39
N ARG A 141 -27.83 -0.33 -2.49
CA ARG A 141 -27.70 0.90 -3.25
C ARG A 141 -27.75 2.04 -2.24
N LEU A 142 -26.64 2.80 -2.11
CA LEU A 142 -26.63 4.00 -1.28
C LEU A 142 -27.74 4.90 -1.84
N SER A 143 -28.82 5.05 -1.07
CA SER A 143 -29.87 6.01 -1.39
C SER A 143 -29.23 7.39 -1.31
N ARG A 144 -29.22 8.09 -2.44
CA ARG A 144 -28.88 9.51 -2.53
C ARG A 144 -29.74 10.34 -1.59
#